data_AF-A0A6G4REH6-F1
#
_entry.id   AF-A0A6G4REH6-F1
#
_cell.length_a   1.000
_cell.length_b   1.000
_cell.length_c   1.000
_cell.angle_alpha   90.00
_cell.angle_beta   90.00
_cell.angle_gamma   90.00
#
_symmetry.space_group_name_H-M   'P 1'
#
loop_
_entity.id
_entity.type
_entity.pdbx_description
1 polymer ?
#
loop_
_entity_poly.entity_id
_entity_poly.type
_entity_poly.pdbx_seq_one_letter_code
_entity_poly.pdbx_strand_id
1 'polypeptide(L)' 'MTAPDRPPETDTQLSDSDTSTELTSRGYRISVDDGRESFFAIYLGEPGSETAWIMSDTVYAPESMR' A
#
# COMPACT_ATOMS: atom_id res chain seq x y z
N MET A 1 -10.13 40.05 -35.60
CA MET A 1 -9.88 38.68 -35.10
C MET A 1 -9.74 38.78 -33.60
N THR A 2 -10.78 38.41 -32.86
CA THR A 2 -10.79 38.45 -31.39
C THR A 2 -10.40 37.06 -30.89
N ALA A 3 -9.35 36.97 -30.06
CA ALA A 3 -8.95 35.71 -29.42
C ALA A 3 -10.04 35.27 -28.42
N PRO A 4 -10.27 33.95 -28.21
CA PRO A 4 -11.27 33.52 -27.25
C PRO A 4 -10.73 33.73 -25.83
N ASP A 5 -11.63 34.24 -24.98
CA ASP A 5 -11.41 34.46 -23.56
C ASP A 5 -11.19 33.10 -22.86
N ARG A 6 -10.01 32.91 -22.25
CA ARG A 6 -9.70 31.71 -21.46
C ARG A 6 -10.37 31.90 -20.10
N PRO A 7 -11.23 30.97 -19.62
CA PRO A 7 -11.79 31.10 -18.27
C PRO A 7 -10.66 31.08 -17.24
N PRO A 8 -10.79 31.79 -16.11
CA PRO A 8 -9.78 31.77 -15.07
C PRO A 8 -9.62 30.34 -14.58
N GLU A 9 -8.43 29.80 -14.80
CA GLU A 9 -8.06 28.49 -14.30
C GLU A 9 -8.14 28.61 -12.79
N THR A 10 -9.12 27.92 -12.20
CA THR A 10 -9.21 27.86 -10.75
C THR A 10 -7.96 27.09 -10.33
N ASP A 11 -6.93 27.81 -9.90
CA ASP A 11 -5.83 27.27 -9.12
C ASP A 11 -6.49 26.58 -7.93
N THR A 12 -6.76 25.29 -8.11
CA THR A 12 -7.08 24.40 -7.02
C THR A 12 -5.79 24.34 -6.25
N GLN A 13 -5.65 25.29 -5.32
CA GLN A 13 -4.64 25.25 -4.28
C GLN A 13 -4.88 23.92 -3.57
N LEU A 14 -4.12 22.91 -3.99
CA LEU A 14 -3.98 21.65 -3.28
C LEU A 14 -3.40 22.05 -1.93
N SER A 15 -4.29 22.25 -0.97
CA SER A 15 -3.91 22.33 0.43
C SER A 15 -3.33 20.96 0.74
N ASP A 16 -2.00 20.82 0.59
CA ASP A 16 -1.20 19.73 1.17
C ASP A 16 -1.29 19.85 2.69
N SER A 17 -2.49 19.61 3.21
CA SER A 17 -2.61 19.08 4.55
C SER A 17 -2.00 17.69 4.42
N ASP A 18 -0.84 17.48 5.01
CA ASP A 18 -0.18 16.17 5.03
C ASP A 18 -1.10 15.21 5.77
N THR A 19 -2.07 14.63 5.05
CA THR A 19 -3.03 13.64 5.53
C THR A 19 -2.40 12.24 5.49
N SER A 20 -1.07 12.15 5.51
CA SER A 20 -0.37 10.88 5.57
C SER A 20 -0.62 10.26 6.95
N THR A 21 -1.54 9.30 7.03
CA THR A 21 -1.73 8.48 8.21
C THR A 21 -0.45 7.70 8.51
N GLU A 22 -0.03 7.71 9.78
CA GLU A 22 1.13 6.90 10.20
C GLU A 22 0.81 5.41 10.03
N LEU A 23 1.62 4.72 9.22
CA LEU A 23 1.52 3.29 9.01
C LEU A 23 2.44 2.56 9.98
N THR A 24 1.93 1.48 10.57
CA THR A 24 2.76 0.52 11.30
C THR A 24 3.24 -0.58 10.37
N SER A 25 4.54 -0.89 10.45
CA SER A 25 5.16 -1.96 9.69
C SER A 25 5.63 -3.10 10.59
N ARG A 26 5.46 -4.36 10.16
CA ARG A 26 6.04 -5.53 10.85
C ARG A 26 6.56 -6.54 9.83
N GLY A 27 7.75 -7.08 10.09
CA GLY A 27 8.31 -8.18 9.32
C GLY A 27 7.92 -9.53 9.91
N TYR A 28 7.65 -10.50 9.05
CA TYR A 28 7.35 -11.88 9.39
C TYR A 28 8.26 -12.83 8.62
N ARG A 29 8.63 -13.92 9.29
CA ARG A 29 9.12 -15.13 8.64
C ARG A 29 8.04 -16.19 8.82
N ILE A 30 7.49 -16.66 7.70
CA ILE A 30 6.44 -17.66 7.70
C ILE A 30 7.07 -18.97 7.25
N SER A 31 6.92 -19.99 8.08
CA SER A 31 7.39 -21.35 7.80
C SER A 31 6.20 -22.23 7.46
N VAL A 32 6.29 -22.95 6.35
CA VAL A 32 5.29 -23.93 5.90
C VAL A 32 5.94 -25.31 5.78
N ASP A 33 5.13 -26.35 5.56
CA ASP A 33 5.63 -27.73 5.44
C ASP A 33 6.54 -28.20 6.59
N ASP A 34 6.16 -27.88 7.84
CA ASP A 34 6.94 -28.18 9.05
C ASP A 34 8.34 -27.53 9.05
N GLY A 35 8.45 -26.35 8.44
CA GLY A 35 9.69 -25.59 8.37
C GLY A 35 10.60 -25.97 7.21
N ARG A 36 10.16 -26.84 6.30
CA ARG A 36 10.90 -27.18 5.07
C ARG A 36 11.00 -26.00 4.12
N GLU A 37 9.96 -25.18 4.07
CA GLU A 37 9.94 -23.95 3.27
C GLU A 37 9.69 -22.74 4.18
N SER A 38 10.33 -21.62 3.86
CA SER A 38 10.16 -20.36 4.58
C SER A 38 10.13 -19.20 3.58
N PHE A 39 9.26 -18.23 3.82
CA PHE A 39 9.22 -16.97 3.08
C PHE A 39 9.08 -15.78 4.02
N PHE A 40 9.44 -14.61 3.51
CA PHE A 40 9.34 -13.36 4.25
C PHE A 40 8.11 -12.57 3.78
N ALA A 41 7.51 -11.87 4.74
CA ALA A 41 6.37 -11.01 4.48
C ALA A 41 6.48 -9.73 5.30
N ILE A 42 6.01 -8.63 4.72
CA ILE A 42 5.92 -7.34 5.38
C ILE A 42 4.45 -6.98 5.50
N TYR A 43 4.02 -6.73 6.74
CA TYR A 43 2.74 -6.10 7.06
C TYR A 43 2.90 -4.59 7.03
N LEU A 44 1.94 -3.92 6.42
CA LEU A 44 1.72 -2.49 6.53
C LEU A 44 0.24 -2.26 6.86
N GLY A 45 -0.03 -1.49 7.90
CA GLY A 45 -1.39 -1.18 8.29
C GLY A 45 -1.50 0.02 9.21
N GLU A 46 -2.67 0.65 9.17
CA GLU A 46 -3.03 1.76 10.04
C GLU A 46 -3.45 1.25 11.43
N PRO A 47 -3.05 1.91 12.52
CA PRO A 47 -3.49 1.54 13.86
C PRO A 47 -5.03 1.52 13.98
N GLY A 48 -5.58 0.37 14.38
CA GLY A 48 -7.03 0.22 14.59
C GLY A 48 -7.85 -0.05 13.32
N SER A 49 -7.21 -0.14 12.15
CA SER A 49 -7.87 -0.57 10.91
C SER A 49 -7.97 -2.10 10.84
N GLU A 50 -9.13 -2.60 10.40
CA GLU A 50 -9.33 -4.02 10.08
C GLU A 50 -8.74 -4.39 8.71
N THR A 51 -8.35 -3.40 7.91
CA THR A 51 -7.71 -3.62 6.60
C THR A 51 -6.20 -3.57 6.73
N ALA A 52 -5.53 -4.61 6.23
CA ALA A 52 -4.08 -4.70 6.21
C ALA A 52 -3.59 -5.23 4.87
N TRP A 53 -2.42 -4.77 4.46
CA TRP A 53 -1.75 -5.24 3.25
C TRP A 53 -0.52 -6.05 3.60
N ILE A 54 -0.37 -7.20 2.94
CA ILE A 54 0.81 -8.04 3.05
C ILE A 54 1.52 -8.01 1.70
N MET A 55 2.79 -7.58 1.71
CA MET A 55 3.69 -7.76 0.58
C MET A 55 4.65 -8.91 0.91
N SER A 56 4.61 -9.98 0.12
CA SER A 56 5.64 -11.01 0.15
C SER A 56 6.62 -10.78 -1.00
N ASP A 57 7.91 -10.98 -0.72
CA ASP A 57 8.95 -10.98 -1.75
C ASP A 57 8.85 -12.19 -2.69
N THR A 58 8.07 -13.20 -2.28
CA THR A 58 7.89 -14.46 -2.98
C THR A 58 6.43 -14.57 -3.44
N VAL A 59 6.18 -14.37 -4.74
CA VAL A 59 4.84 -14.58 -5.32
C VAL A 59 4.65 -16.07 -5.56
N TYR A 60 4.09 -16.79 -4.58
CA TYR A 60 3.53 -18.12 -4.79
C TYR A 60 2.01 -17.99 -5.00
N ALA A 61 1.48 -18.67 -6.01
CA ALA A 61 0.04 -18.75 -6.19
C ALA A 61 -0.58 -19.42 -4.94
N PRO A 62 -1.76 -18.97 -4.44
CA PRO A 62 -2.38 -19.55 -3.26
C PRO A 62 -2.60 -21.07 -3.36
N GLU A 63 -2.85 -21.57 -4.56
CA GLU A 63 -3.00 -23.00 -4.88
C GLU A 63 -1.69 -23.82 -4.77
N SER A 64 -0.55 -23.13 -4.75
CA SER A 64 0.79 -23.72 -4.64
C SER A 64 1.36 -23.66 -3.21
N MET A 65 0.66 -23.01 -2.27
CA MET A 65 0.97 -23.05 -0.84
C MET A 65 0.21 -24.22 -0.21
N ARG A 66 0.85 -25.39 -0.06
CA ARG A 66 0.23 -26.61 0.47
C ARG A 66 0.70 -26.96 1.87
#